data_AF-A0A2V9LHN4-F1
#
_entry.id   AF-A0A2V9LHN4-F1
#
_cell.length_a   1.000
_cell.length_b   1.000
_cell.length_c   1.000
_cell.angle_alpha   90.00
_cell.angle_beta   90.00
_cell.angle_gamma   90.00
#
_symmetry.space_group_name_H-M   'P 1'
#
loop_
_entity.id
_entity.type
_entity.pdbx_description
1 polymer ?
#
loop_
_entity_poly.entity_id
_entity_poly.type
_entity_poly.pdbx_seq_one_letter_code
_entity_poly.pdbx_strand_id
1 'polypeptide(L)'
;MNSLEMPPSGEGPVSCPPPSSPAAGEQELWAFRDLILFLAFACFAFLISVFLLTFIYTYVHRAMGWRLPPMGIQNSAFLLLVLQLTFHALIFGYIYFLIRLRYQRPFWKTIQWRRVPLARALELVLGGALLAVFMELAPALLPDKPTFPLQRMFSSPEAAYATGIFAVFVAPFMEELIFRGVLFAFFERFGGIAFAVVTTAVLFAAAHLEEYSGAWNHLLLILVVGLVFSLVRGLSGSLTPSVILHTTYNFTMMLTLFLTTQHFRAIPGLSFPRPSTGVSLHVLTLGLISFLAQR
;
A
#
# COMPACT_ATOMS: atom_id res chain seq x y z
N MET A 1 -31.67 -80.65 -28.68
CA MET A 1 -32.38 -79.68 -27.83
C MET A 1 -31.42 -78.54 -27.54
N ASN A 2 -31.48 -77.47 -28.35
CA ASN A 2 -30.69 -76.26 -28.15
C ASN A 2 -31.54 -75.29 -27.32
N SER A 3 -31.11 -74.99 -26.09
CA SER A 3 -31.69 -73.93 -25.26
C SER A 3 -31.11 -72.58 -25.70
N LEU A 4 -31.98 -71.75 -26.29
CA LEU A 4 -31.73 -70.34 -26.57
C LEU A 4 -31.80 -69.54 -25.25
N GLU A 5 -30.68 -69.02 -24.78
CA GLU A 5 -30.65 -68.01 -23.72
C GLU A 5 -31.01 -66.64 -24.30
N MET A 6 -32.02 -65.99 -23.72
CA MET A 6 -32.33 -64.59 -24.01
C MET A 6 -31.42 -63.65 -23.22
N PRO A 7 -30.98 -62.52 -23.79
CA PRO A 7 -30.20 -61.53 -23.04
C PRO A 7 -31.12 -60.76 -22.07
N PRO A 8 -30.60 -60.34 -20.89
CA PRO A 8 -31.38 -59.57 -19.93
C PRO A 8 -31.70 -58.18 -20.48
N SER A 9 -32.99 -57.85 -20.44
CA SER A 9 -33.56 -56.54 -20.76
C SER A 9 -33.33 -55.53 -19.62
N GLY A 10 -32.77 -54.37 -19.96
CA GLY A 10 -33.13 -53.10 -19.31
C GLY A 10 -32.08 -52.46 -18.41
N GLU A 11 -31.06 -51.83 -18.99
CA GLU A 11 -30.45 -50.66 -18.36
C GLU A 11 -31.33 -49.44 -18.69
N GLY A 12 -32.06 -48.94 -17.70
CA GLY A 12 -32.78 -47.67 -17.81
C GLY A 12 -31.81 -46.51 -18.08
N PRO A 13 -32.28 -45.38 -18.64
CA PRO A 13 -31.41 -44.24 -18.93
C PRO A 13 -30.73 -43.77 -17.65
N VAL A 14 -29.40 -43.89 -17.62
CA VAL A 14 -28.54 -43.35 -16.57
C VAL A 14 -28.81 -41.86 -16.49
N SER A 15 -29.57 -41.44 -15.49
CA SER A 15 -29.77 -40.03 -15.19
C SER A 15 -28.43 -39.47 -14.74
N CYS A 16 -27.80 -38.70 -15.61
CA CYS A 16 -26.58 -37.98 -15.29
C CYS A 16 -26.91 -37.01 -14.15
N PRO A 17 -26.27 -37.12 -12.96
CA PRO A 17 -26.52 -36.16 -11.90
C PRO A 17 -26.20 -34.74 -12.41
N PRO A 18 -26.98 -33.71 -12.02
CA PRO A 18 -26.71 -32.35 -12.44
C PRO A 18 -25.28 -31.98 -12.03
N PRO A 19 -24.54 -31.20 -12.86
CA PRO A 19 -23.16 -30.84 -12.55
C PRO A 19 -23.11 -30.21 -11.16
N SER A 20 -22.43 -30.88 -10.23
CA SER A 20 -22.17 -30.37 -8.91
C SER A 20 -21.42 -29.05 -9.04
N SER A 21 -21.86 -28.01 -8.32
CA SER A 21 -21.09 -26.77 -8.23
C SER A 21 -19.64 -27.10 -7.85
N PRO A 22 -18.63 -26.49 -8.51
CA PRO A 22 -17.24 -26.81 -8.26
C PRO A 22 -16.95 -26.72 -6.77
N ALA A 23 -16.22 -27.72 -6.25
CA ALA A 23 -15.88 -27.78 -4.83
C ALA A 23 -15.20 -26.46 -4.41
N ALA A 24 -15.39 -26.01 -3.17
CA ALA A 24 -14.89 -24.71 -2.70
C ALA A 24 -13.36 -24.49 -2.92
N GLY A 25 -12.59 -25.55 -3.13
CA GLY A 25 -11.16 -25.51 -3.50
C GLY A 25 -10.85 -25.18 -4.97
N GLU A 26 -11.79 -25.39 -5.89
CA GLU A 26 -11.62 -25.24 -7.35
C GLU A 26 -11.97 -23.84 -7.86
N GLN A 27 -12.58 -22.97 -7.04
CA GLN A 27 -12.84 -21.59 -7.46
C GLN A 27 -11.52 -20.84 -7.66
N GLU A 28 -11.33 -20.33 -8.89
CA GLU A 28 -10.16 -19.55 -9.24
C GLU A 28 -10.10 -18.25 -8.44
N LEU A 29 -9.02 -18.08 -7.68
CA LEU A 29 -8.72 -16.82 -7.01
C LEU A 29 -8.39 -15.73 -8.05
N TRP A 30 -8.80 -14.50 -7.76
CA TRP A 30 -8.49 -13.31 -8.56
C TRP A 30 -9.03 -13.40 -9.99
N ALA A 31 -10.27 -13.90 -10.12
CA ALA A 31 -10.97 -13.85 -11.39
C ALA A 31 -11.29 -12.40 -11.78
N PHE A 32 -11.60 -12.16 -13.06
CA PHE A 32 -12.02 -10.84 -13.57
C PHE A 32 -13.18 -10.23 -12.77
N ARG A 33 -14.14 -11.06 -12.35
CA ARG A 33 -15.23 -10.67 -11.45
C ARG A 33 -14.70 -10.08 -10.14
N ASP A 34 -13.68 -10.69 -9.55
CA ASP A 34 -13.16 -10.25 -8.25
C ASP A 34 -12.45 -8.91 -8.36
N LEU A 35 -11.78 -8.64 -9.49
CA LEU A 35 -11.22 -7.33 -9.77
C LEU A 35 -12.32 -6.27 -9.86
N ILE A 36 -13.38 -6.53 -10.64
CA ILE A 36 -14.51 -5.59 -10.75
C ILE A 36 -15.14 -5.34 -9.38
N LEU A 37 -15.41 -6.40 -8.62
CA LEU A 37 -15.97 -6.28 -7.27
C LEU A 37 -15.04 -5.55 -6.31
N PHE A 38 -13.72 -5.79 -6.41
CA PHE A 38 -12.73 -5.08 -5.62
C PHE A 38 -12.72 -3.58 -5.94
N LEU A 39 -12.72 -3.21 -7.23
CA LEU A 39 -12.76 -1.81 -7.64
C LEU A 39 -14.08 -1.12 -7.24
N ALA A 40 -15.22 -1.79 -7.44
CA ALA A 40 -16.51 -1.29 -7.01
C ALA A 40 -16.59 -1.11 -5.48
N PHE A 41 -16.08 -2.09 -4.73
CA PHE A 41 -15.99 -2.01 -3.28
C PHE A 41 -15.02 -0.92 -2.83
N ALA A 42 -13.90 -0.70 -3.52
CA ALA A 42 -12.97 0.37 -3.18
C ALA A 42 -13.61 1.75 -3.34
N CYS A 43 -14.34 1.99 -4.44
CA CYS A 43 -15.14 3.20 -4.61
C CYS A 43 -16.19 3.35 -3.50
N PHE A 44 -16.93 2.28 -3.20
CA PHE A 44 -17.90 2.27 -2.10
C PHE A 44 -17.26 2.57 -0.74
N ALA A 45 -16.13 1.93 -0.42
CA ALA A 45 -15.40 2.10 0.82
C ALA A 45 -14.89 3.54 0.98
N PHE A 46 -14.42 4.17 -0.10
CA PHE A 46 -14.04 5.58 -0.09
C PHE A 46 -15.25 6.48 0.23
N LEU A 47 -16.37 6.29 -0.48
CA LEU A 47 -17.60 7.06 -0.24
C LEU A 47 -18.13 6.88 1.19
N ILE A 48 -18.14 5.66 1.70
CA ILE A 48 -18.53 5.35 3.08
C ILE A 48 -17.57 5.98 4.08
N SER A 49 -16.26 5.98 3.82
CA SER A 49 -15.28 6.61 4.71
C SER A 49 -15.50 8.12 4.80
N VAL A 50 -15.76 8.78 3.67
CA VAL A 50 -16.10 10.21 3.63
C VAL A 50 -17.43 10.49 4.35
N PHE A 51 -18.45 9.66 4.11
CA PHE A 51 -19.75 9.78 4.78
C PHE A 51 -19.62 9.63 6.30
N LEU A 52 -18.96 8.56 6.78
CA LEU A 52 -18.76 8.31 8.20
C LEU A 52 -17.98 9.44 8.87
N LEU A 53 -16.90 9.90 8.24
CA LEU A 53 -16.11 11.01 8.74
C LEU A 53 -16.97 12.28 8.87
N THR A 54 -17.74 12.61 7.83
CA THR A 54 -18.62 13.79 7.82
C THR A 54 -19.74 13.68 8.85
N PHE A 55 -20.37 12.50 8.97
CA PHE A 55 -21.42 12.22 9.94
C PHE A 55 -20.90 12.35 11.38
N ILE A 56 -19.77 11.70 11.69
CA ILE A 56 -19.15 11.78 13.02
C ILE A 56 -18.76 13.22 13.32
N TYR A 57 -18.12 13.90 12.37
CA TYR A 57 -17.71 15.28 12.55
C TYR A 57 -18.88 16.22 12.83
N THR A 58 -19.95 16.15 12.03
CA THR A 58 -21.14 16.98 12.21
C THR A 58 -21.87 16.67 13.52
N TYR A 59 -21.95 15.40 13.92
CA TYR A 59 -22.51 14.99 15.20
C TYR A 59 -21.72 15.59 16.38
N VAL A 60 -20.39 15.47 16.36
CA VAL A 60 -19.50 16.02 17.39
C VAL A 60 -19.54 17.56 17.39
N HIS A 61 -19.52 18.18 16.22
CA HIS A 61 -19.60 19.62 16.05
C HIS A 61 -20.90 20.19 16.65
N ARG A 62 -22.03 19.49 16.43
CA ARG A 62 -23.32 19.79 17.04
C ARG A 62 -23.30 19.58 18.55
N ALA A 63 -22.75 18.45 19.03
CA ALA A 63 -22.68 18.13 20.45
C ALA A 63 -21.85 19.15 21.25
N MET A 64 -20.82 19.73 20.62
CA MET A 64 -20.01 20.81 21.20
C MET A 64 -20.60 22.21 21.00
N GLY A 65 -21.88 22.32 20.62
CA GLY A 65 -22.56 23.61 20.47
C GLY A 65 -21.99 24.48 19.36
N TRP A 66 -21.60 23.87 18.24
CA TRP A 66 -21.06 24.55 17.05
C TRP A 66 -19.75 25.33 17.28
N ARG A 67 -18.97 24.95 18.30
CA ARG A 67 -17.70 25.61 18.64
C ARG A 67 -16.49 25.16 17.80
N LEU A 68 -16.61 24.08 17.02
CA LEU A 68 -15.54 23.67 16.11
C LEU A 68 -15.47 24.62 14.90
N PRO A 69 -14.30 24.80 14.28
CA PRO A 69 -14.22 25.46 12.97
C PRO A 69 -15.01 24.66 11.91
N PRO A 70 -15.39 25.25 10.77
CA PRO A 70 -16.00 24.51 9.66
C PRO A 70 -15.10 23.36 9.17
N MET A 71 -15.72 22.28 8.68
CA MET A 71 -14.99 21.09 8.22
C MET A 71 -14.11 21.40 7.01
N GLY A 72 -12.80 21.48 7.22
CA GLY A 72 -11.79 21.57 6.17
C GLY A 72 -11.02 20.26 6.03
N ILE A 73 -11.63 19.20 5.47
CA ILE A 73 -11.00 17.86 5.36
C ILE A 73 -9.62 17.97 4.72
N GLN A 74 -9.51 18.70 3.60
CA GLN A 74 -8.26 18.88 2.86
C GLN A 74 -7.19 19.72 3.60
N ASN A 75 -7.55 20.33 4.73
CA ASN A 75 -6.71 21.22 5.53
C ASN A 75 -6.37 20.62 6.90
N SER A 76 -6.84 19.40 7.21
CA SER A 76 -6.59 18.75 8.49
C SER A 76 -5.91 17.40 8.29
N ALA A 77 -4.64 17.31 8.67
CA ALA A 77 -3.87 16.06 8.65
C ALA A 77 -4.60 14.93 9.40
N PHE A 78 -5.15 15.23 10.57
CA PHE A 78 -5.87 14.24 11.37
C PHE A 78 -7.13 13.71 10.69
N LEU A 79 -7.94 14.59 10.05
CA LEU A 79 -9.12 14.14 9.31
C LEU A 79 -8.74 13.28 8.09
N LEU A 80 -7.66 13.64 7.39
CA LEU A 80 -7.12 12.84 6.29
C LEU A 80 -6.60 11.47 6.76
N LEU A 81 -5.88 11.42 7.89
CA LEU A 81 -5.43 10.16 8.48
C LEU A 81 -6.60 9.29 8.93
N VAL A 82 -7.64 9.85 9.55
CA VAL A 82 -8.85 9.09 9.92
C VAL A 82 -9.57 8.57 8.67
N LEU A 83 -9.66 9.38 7.61
CA LEU A 83 -10.22 8.96 6.33
C LEU A 83 -9.43 7.78 5.75
N GLN A 84 -8.10 7.90 5.68
CA GLN A 84 -7.21 6.86 5.18
C GLN A 84 -7.31 5.59 6.04
N LEU A 85 -7.26 5.69 7.37
CA LEU A 85 -7.39 4.54 8.27
C LEU A 85 -8.73 3.82 8.10
N THR A 86 -9.82 4.56 7.97
CA THR A 86 -11.17 4.00 7.76
C THR A 86 -11.23 3.28 6.41
N PHE A 87 -10.73 3.91 5.34
CA PHE A 87 -10.66 3.31 4.02
C PHE A 87 -9.83 2.02 4.03
N HIS A 88 -8.63 2.07 4.60
CA HIS A 88 -7.74 0.91 4.70
C HIS A 88 -8.35 -0.23 5.52
N ALA A 89 -9.04 0.07 6.62
CA ALA A 89 -9.72 -0.93 7.43
C ALA A 89 -10.85 -1.63 6.64
N LEU A 90 -11.65 -0.87 5.89
CA LEU A 90 -12.70 -1.43 5.03
C LEU A 90 -12.13 -2.29 3.90
N ILE A 91 -11.07 -1.82 3.22
CA ILE A 91 -10.38 -2.58 2.18
C ILE A 91 -9.76 -3.87 2.74
N PHE A 92 -9.07 -3.78 3.88
CA PHE A 92 -8.50 -4.96 4.55
C PHE A 92 -9.60 -5.96 4.90
N GLY A 93 -10.69 -5.49 5.50
CA GLY A 93 -11.86 -6.31 5.81
C GLY A 93 -12.42 -7.01 4.59
N TYR A 94 -12.63 -6.30 3.48
CA TYR A 94 -13.08 -6.87 2.22
C TYR A 94 -12.15 -7.97 1.71
N ILE A 95 -10.84 -7.70 1.60
CA ILE A 95 -9.87 -8.68 1.11
C ILE A 95 -9.84 -9.90 2.05
N TYR A 96 -9.85 -9.68 3.36
CA TYR A 96 -9.84 -10.73 4.37
C TYR A 96 -11.08 -11.63 4.26
N PHE A 97 -12.28 -11.04 4.25
CA PHE A 97 -13.54 -11.79 4.18
C PHE A 97 -13.75 -12.45 2.81
N LEU A 98 -13.31 -11.82 1.72
CA LEU A 98 -13.29 -12.44 0.40
C LEU A 98 -12.45 -13.73 0.44
N ILE A 99 -11.22 -13.66 0.96
CA ILE A 99 -10.35 -14.84 1.02
C ILE A 99 -10.89 -15.91 2.00
N ARG A 100 -11.39 -15.50 3.17
CA ARG A 100 -11.79 -16.43 4.24
C ARG A 100 -13.19 -17.02 4.07
N LEU A 101 -14.16 -16.21 3.66
CA LEU A 101 -15.56 -16.63 3.57
C LEU A 101 -15.90 -17.14 2.17
N ARG A 102 -15.51 -16.40 1.12
CA ARG A 102 -15.82 -16.78 -0.26
C ARG A 102 -14.91 -17.89 -0.76
N TYR A 103 -13.60 -17.73 -0.60
CA TYR A 103 -12.61 -18.68 -1.12
C TYR A 103 -12.18 -19.75 -0.12
N GLN A 104 -12.53 -19.62 1.16
CA GLN A 104 -12.21 -20.57 2.23
C GLN A 104 -10.71 -20.93 2.31
N ARG A 105 -9.83 -19.99 1.96
CA ARG A 105 -8.37 -20.20 1.96
C ARG A 105 -7.70 -19.46 3.13
N PRO A 106 -6.58 -19.98 3.67
CA PRO A 106 -5.85 -19.29 4.73
C PRO A 106 -5.22 -17.98 4.22
N PHE A 107 -5.59 -16.85 4.84
CA PHE A 107 -5.25 -15.49 4.40
C PHE A 107 -3.76 -15.31 4.07
N TRP A 108 -2.89 -15.60 5.04
CA TRP A 108 -1.43 -15.41 4.91
C TRP A 108 -0.83 -16.22 3.75
N LYS A 109 -1.34 -17.44 3.53
CA LYS A 109 -0.89 -18.28 2.41
C LYS A 109 -1.35 -17.71 1.07
N THR A 110 -2.58 -17.19 1.01
CA THR A 110 -3.18 -16.62 -0.21
C THR A 110 -2.44 -15.37 -0.69
N ILE A 111 -2.08 -14.47 0.24
CA ILE A 111 -1.31 -13.27 -0.10
C ILE A 111 0.20 -13.54 -0.26
N GLN A 112 0.60 -14.83 -0.27
CA GLN A 112 1.99 -15.25 -0.40
C GLN A 112 2.90 -14.64 0.68
N TRP A 113 2.43 -14.57 1.93
CA TRP A 113 3.24 -14.18 3.07
C TRP A 113 4.17 -15.33 3.47
N ARG A 114 5.47 -15.17 3.26
CA ARG A 114 6.48 -16.21 3.53
C ARG A 114 7.53 -15.68 4.50
N ARG A 115 8.06 -16.57 5.34
CA ARG A 115 9.18 -16.23 6.23
C ARG A 115 10.41 -15.89 5.38
N VAL A 116 11.10 -14.83 5.78
CA VAL A 116 12.35 -14.38 5.15
C VAL A 116 13.49 -14.69 6.12
N PRO A 117 14.57 -15.36 5.70
CA PRO A 117 15.76 -15.56 6.53
C PRO A 117 16.37 -14.23 6.95
N LEU A 118 16.96 -14.15 8.15
CA LEU A 118 17.49 -12.90 8.71
C LEU A 118 18.46 -12.19 7.76
N ALA A 119 19.39 -12.91 7.12
CA ALA A 119 20.33 -12.33 6.18
C ALA A 119 19.63 -11.59 5.03
N ARG A 120 18.59 -12.21 4.44
CA ARG A 120 17.79 -11.58 3.38
C ARG A 120 16.94 -10.43 3.90
N ALA A 121 16.43 -10.53 5.13
CA ALA A 121 15.73 -9.41 5.76
C ALA A 121 16.66 -8.20 5.94
N LEU A 122 17.91 -8.41 6.37
CA LEU A 122 18.92 -7.34 6.50
C LEU A 122 19.29 -6.73 5.15
N GLU A 123 19.42 -7.53 4.10
CA GLU A 123 19.64 -7.02 2.72
C GLU A 123 18.47 -6.15 2.26
N LEU A 124 17.22 -6.55 2.52
CA LEU A 124 16.03 -5.77 2.18
C LEU A 124 15.92 -4.48 2.99
N VAL A 125 16.28 -4.52 4.28
CA VAL A 125 16.37 -3.33 5.14
C VAL A 125 17.41 -2.36 4.57
N LEU A 126 18.62 -2.84 4.30
CA LEU A 126 19.66 -2.00 3.67
C LEU A 126 19.22 -1.47 2.32
N GLY A 127 18.62 -2.32 1.47
CA GLY A 127 18.10 -1.92 0.16
C GLY A 127 17.04 -0.84 0.25
N GLY A 128 16.14 -0.91 1.23
CA GLY A 128 15.09 0.08 1.44
C GLY A 128 15.66 1.42 1.90
N ALA A 129 16.63 1.38 2.81
CA ALA A 129 17.33 2.57 3.27
C ALA A 129 18.14 3.24 2.14
N LEU A 130 18.89 2.46 1.35
CA LEU A 130 19.64 2.97 0.20
C LEU A 130 18.71 3.54 -0.87
N LEU A 131 17.57 2.89 -1.13
CA LEU A 131 16.55 3.40 -2.05
C LEU A 131 16.00 4.75 -1.57
N ALA A 132 15.72 4.90 -0.26
CA ALA A 132 15.26 6.16 0.32
C ALA A 132 16.27 7.27 0.13
N VAL A 133 17.54 7.04 0.50
CA VAL A 133 18.63 8.02 0.33
C VAL A 133 18.78 8.41 -1.15
N PHE A 134 18.73 7.44 -2.07
CA PHE A 134 18.80 7.74 -3.50
C PHE A 134 17.63 8.63 -3.97
N MET A 135 16.41 8.35 -3.50
CA MET A 135 15.22 9.13 -3.87
C MET A 135 15.19 10.52 -3.24
N GLU A 136 15.79 10.73 -2.06
CA GLU A 136 15.93 12.06 -1.45
C GLU A 136 16.93 12.95 -2.20
N LEU A 137 17.95 12.36 -2.81
CA LEU A 137 18.96 13.09 -3.59
C LEU A 137 18.50 13.38 -5.03
N ALA A 138 17.56 12.61 -5.56
CA ALA A 138 17.11 12.71 -6.96
C ALA A 138 16.45 14.06 -7.32
N PRO A 139 15.63 14.72 -6.47
CA PRO A 139 15.06 16.03 -6.77
C PRO A 139 16.10 17.12 -7.03
N ALA A 140 17.34 17.01 -6.53
CA ALA A 140 18.40 17.97 -6.87
C ALA A 140 18.75 17.97 -8.38
N LEU A 141 18.39 16.90 -9.10
CA LEU A 141 18.63 16.71 -10.52
C LEU A 141 17.40 17.07 -11.38
N LEU A 142 16.23 17.31 -10.77
CA LEU A 142 14.95 17.52 -11.46
C LEU A 142 14.27 18.82 -10.97
N PRO A 143 13.77 19.70 -11.86
CA PRO A 143 13.05 20.90 -11.46
C PRO A 143 11.86 20.58 -10.54
N ASP A 144 11.79 21.24 -9.40
CA ASP A 144 10.78 20.98 -8.36
C ASP A 144 9.89 22.20 -8.09
N LYS A 145 8.64 21.93 -7.69
CA LYS A 145 7.78 22.96 -7.10
C LYS A 145 8.04 23.01 -5.59
N PRO A 146 8.01 24.20 -4.98
CA PRO A 146 8.34 24.34 -3.56
C PRO A 146 7.31 23.67 -2.63
N THR A 147 6.07 23.46 -3.06
CA THR A 147 5.00 22.93 -2.21
C THR A 147 4.03 22.02 -2.96
N PHE A 148 3.57 20.95 -2.31
CA PHE A 148 2.58 20.00 -2.82
C PHE A 148 1.65 19.48 -1.70
N PRO A 149 0.46 18.93 -2.02
CA PRO A 149 -0.58 18.62 -1.03
C PRO A 149 -0.17 17.71 0.14
N LEU A 150 0.68 16.70 -0.09
CA LEU A 150 1.15 15.78 0.97
C LEU A 150 1.78 16.54 2.15
N GLN A 151 2.40 17.69 1.92
CA GLN A 151 3.03 18.49 2.97
C GLN A 151 2.04 18.94 4.07
N ARG A 152 0.74 19.01 3.76
CA ARG A 152 -0.31 19.34 4.74
C ARG A 152 -0.44 18.31 5.85
N MET A 153 -0.01 17.07 5.61
CA MET A 153 0.04 15.99 6.59
C MET A 153 1.07 16.24 7.70
N PHE A 154 1.95 17.23 7.51
CA PHE A 154 3.00 17.66 8.43
C PHE A 154 2.75 19.08 8.96
N SER A 155 1.49 19.45 9.17
CA SER A 155 1.10 20.82 9.57
C SER A 155 1.43 21.18 11.02
N SER A 156 1.69 20.19 11.89
CA SER A 156 2.13 20.38 13.28
C SER A 156 3.03 19.21 13.71
N PRO A 157 3.79 19.33 14.83
CA PRO A 157 4.59 18.22 15.34
C PRO A 157 3.77 16.95 15.60
N GLU A 158 2.57 17.10 16.18
CA GLU A 158 1.67 15.99 16.48
C GLU A 158 1.15 15.33 15.20
N ALA A 159 0.80 16.14 14.19
CA ALA A 159 0.43 15.64 12.87
C ALA A 159 1.59 14.89 12.20
N ALA A 160 2.82 15.41 12.30
CA ALA A 160 4.01 14.76 11.77
C ALA A 160 4.29 13.40 12.42
N TYR A 161 4.15 13.28 13.75
CA TYR A 161 4.25 12.00 14.44
C TYR A 161 3.15 11.02 14.00
N ALA A 162 1.90 11.48 13.93
CA ALA A 162 0.77 10.65 13.51
C ALA A 162 0.95 10.15 12.07
N THR A 163 1.33 11.05 11.16
CA THR A 163 1.64 10.73 9.76
C THR A 163 2.83 9.77 9.66
N GLY A 164 3.89 9.97 10.44
CA GLY A 164 5.05 9.08 10.46
C GLY A 164 4.71 7.67 10.91
N ILE A 165 3.91 7.53 11.98
CA ILE A 165 3.44 6.21 12.45
C ILE A 165 2.60 5.53 11.37
N PHE A 166 1.68 6.26 10.74
CA PHE A 166 0.86 5.74 9.66
C PHE A 166 1.71 5.30 8.46
N ALA A 167 2.60 6.17 7.99
CA ALA A 167 3.43 5.94 6.80
C ALA A 167 4.44 4.82 6.98
N VAL A 168 4.88 4.52 8.21
CA VAL A 168 5.83 3.43 8.48
C VAL A 168 5.11 2.11 8.76
N PHE A 169 4.03 2.10 9.53
CA PHE A 169 3.47 0.84 10.05
C PHE A 169 2.19 0.39 9.34
N VAL A 170 1.39 1.33 8.81
CA VAL A 170 0.07 1.02 8.24
C VAL A 170 0.12 1.04 6.72
N ALA A 171 0.56 2.18 6.16
CA ALA A 171 0.56 2.40 4.71
C ALA A 171 1.34 1.32 3.94
N PRO A 172 2.58 0.94 4.31
CA PRO A 172 3.36 -0.01 3.52
C PRO A 172 2.70 -1.38 3.45
N PHE A 173 2.19 -1.89 4.56
CA PHE A 173 1.51 -3.19 4.56
C PHE A 173 0.24 -3.15 3.69
N MET A 174 -0.57 -2.10 3.83
CA MET A 174 -1.84 -2.00 3.12
C MET A 174 -1.66 -1.76 1.63
N GLU A 175 -0.74 -0.88 1.25
CA GLU A 175 -0.41 -0.61 -0.14
C GLU A 175 0.18 -1.87 -0.80
N GLU A 176 1.12 -2.54 -0.16
CA GLU A 176 1.64 -3.80 -0.69
C GLU A 176 0.54 -4.88 -0.79
N LEU A 177 -0.36 -4.99 0.19
CA LEU A 177 -1.49 -5.90 0.11
C LEU A 177 -2.37 -5.63 -1.11
N ILE A 178 -2.70 -4.36 -1.38
CA ILE A 178 -3.54 -3.97 -2.52
C ILE A 178 -2.78 -4.17 -3.84
N PHE A 179 -1.62 -3.53 -4.00
CA PHE A 179 -0.91 -3.48 -5.27
C PHE A 179 -0.15 -4.76 -5.59
N ARG A 180 0.53 -5.37 -4.60
CA ARG A 180 1.43 -6.53 -4.78
C ARG A 180 0.82 -7.84 -4.29
N GLY A 181 -0.22 -7.78 -3.45
CA GLY A 181 -1.01 -8.92 -3.01
C GLY A 181 -2.15 -9.25 -3.98
N VAL A 182 -3.04 -8.27 -4.24
CA VAL A 182 -4.24 -8.45 -5.07
C VAL A 182 -3.98 -8.13 -6.53
N LEU A 183 -3.63 -6.88 -6.86
CA LEU A 183 -3.54 -6.42 -8.25
C LEU A 183 -2.41 -7.10 -9.01
N PHE A 184 -1.24 -7.29 -8.41
CA PHE A 184 -0.13 -8.00 -9.03
C PHE A 184 -0.50 -9.45 -9.37
N ALA A 185 -1.12 -10.18 -8.42
CA ALA A 185 -1.54 -11.57 -8.65
C ALA A 185 -2.59 -11.66 -9.78
N PHE A 186 -3.47 -10.67 -9.88
CA PHE A 186 -4.38 -10.53 -11.01
C PHE A 186 -3.60 -10.32 -12.31
N PHE A 187 -2.80 -9.26 -12.44
CA PHE A 187 -2.14 -8.93 -13.71
C PHE A 187 -1.12 -9.99 -14.16
N GLU A 188 -0.44 -10.64 -13.22
CA GLU A 188 0.51 -11.73 -13.49
C GLU A 188 -0.18 -12.88 -14.23
N ARG A 189 -1.42 -13.20 -13.86
CA ARG A 189 -2.22 -14.24 -14.51
C ARG A 189 -2.53 -13.91 -15.98
N PHE A 190 -2.76 -12.65 -16.32
CA PHE A 190 -3.18 -12.26 -17.68
C PHE A 190 -2.01 -11.92 -18.60
N GLY A 191 -0.93 -11.34 -18.07
CA GLY A 191 0.18 -10.84 -18.89
C GLY A 191 1.58 -11.22 -18.38
N GLY A 192 1.66 -12.10 -17.39
CA GLY A 192 2.92 -12.52 -16.77
C GLY A 192 3.55 -11.46 -15.86
N ILE A 193 4.72 -11.78 -15.32
CA ILE A 193 5.42 -10.98 -14.30
C ILE A 193 5.75 -9.58 -14.82
N ALA A 194 6.26 -9.44 -16.05
CA ALA A 194 6.66 -8.15 -16.60
C ALA A 194 5.46 -7.17 -16.69
N PHE A 195 4.31 -7.66 -17.16
CA PHE A 195 3.08 -6.88 -17.20
C PHE A 195 2.61 -6.49 -15.80
N ALA A 196 2.60 -7.43 -14.85
CA ALA A 196 2.25 -7.16 -13.46
C ALA A 196 3.15 -6.09 -12.82
N VAL A 197 4.47 -6.16 -13.06
CA VAL A 197 5.44 -5.19 -12.55
C VAL A 197 5.13 -3.78 -13.05
N VAL A 198 5.00 -3.62 -14.36
CA VAL A 198 4.78 -2.30 -14.98
C VAL A 198 3.41 -1.75 -14.58
N THR A 199 2.35 -2.54 -14.74
CA THR A 199 0.98 -2.07 -14.49
C THR A 199 0.77 -1.72 -13.03
N THR A 200 1.25 -2.52 -12.08
CA THR A 200 1.09 -2.20 -10.65
C THR A 200 1.93 -0.99 -10.23
N ALA A 201 3.12 -0.78 -10.80
CA ALA A 201 3.91 0.41 -10.54
C ALA A 201 3.24 1.69 -11.07
N VAL A 202 2.65 1.63 -12.27
CA VAL A 202 1.89 2.74 -12.85
C VAL A 202 0.64 3.04 -12.02
N LEU A 203 -0.13 2.02 -11.63
CA LEU A 203 -1.30 2.21 -10.77
C LEU A 203 -0.91 2.75 -9.38
N PHE A 204 0.24 2.31 -8.84
CA PHE A 204 0.78 2.83 -7.59
C PHE A 204 1.07 4.32 -7.71
N ALA A 205 1.82 4.75 -8.74
CA ALA A 205 2.07 6.16 -8.99
C ALA A 205 0.77 6.96 -9.21
N ALA A 206 -0.18 6.40 -9.98
CA ALA A 206 -1.47 7.03 -10.23
C ALA A 206 -2.26 7.29 -8.94
N ALA A 207 -2.22 6.37 -7.97
CA ALA A 207 -2.89 6.55 -6.67
C ALA A 207 -2.31 7.71 -5.85
N HIS A 208 -1.10 8.17 -6.15
CA HIS A 208 -0.43 9.27 -5.46
C HIS A 208 -0.53 10.61 -6.22
N LEU A 209 -1.30 10.66 -7.32
CA LEU A 209 -1.45 11.88 -8.15
C LEU A 209 -1.96 13.09 -7.35
N GLU A 210 -2.93 12.87 -6.45
CA GLU A 210 -3.50 13.95 -5.66
C GLU A 210 -2.51 14.47 -4.60
N GLU A 211 -1.75 13.57 -3.98
CA GLU A 211 -0.77 13.89 -2.94
C GLU A 211 0.39 14.75 -3.47
N TYR A 212 0.79 14.49 -4.72
CA TYR A 212 1.89 15.18 -5.40
C TYR A 212 1.41 16.07 -6.56
N SER A 213 0.15 16.50 -6.53
CA SER A 213 -0.40 17.37 -7.57
C SER A 213 0.45 18.64 -7.71
N GLY A 214 0.98 18.84 -8.92
CA GLY A 214 1.92 19.92 -9.24
C GLY A 214 3.41 19.60 -9.08
N ALA A 215 3.79 18.48 -8.45
CA ALA A 215 5.15 17.99 -8.27
C ALA A 215 5.41 16.73 -9.11
N TRP A 216 5.53 16.91 -10.44
CA TRP A 216 5.66 15.81 -11.41
C TRP A 216 6.91 14.95 -11.20
N ASN A 217 8.00 15.56 -10.70
CA ASN A 217 9.25 14.89 -10.38
C ASN A 217 9.04 13.84 -9.28
N HIS A 218 8.30 14.17 -8.21
CA HIS A 218 7.98 13.24 -7.14
C HIS A 218 7.13 12.07 -7.65
N LEU A 219 6.16 12.35 -8.54
CA LEU A 219 5.37 11.29 -9.17
C LEU A 219 6.23 10.32 -9.99
N LEU A 220 7.23 10.83 -10.72
CA LEU A 220 8.20 9.99 -11.44
C LEU A 220 9.03 9.14 -10.47
N LEU A 221 9.47 9.70 -9.34
CA LEU A 221 10.20 8.95 -8.32
C LEU A 221 9.33 7.85 -7.70
N ILE A 222 8.05 8.12 -7.44
CA ILE A 222 7.08 7.12 -6.94
C ILE A 222 6.88 6.01 -7.96
N LEU A 223 6.86 6.31 -9.26
CA LEU A 223 6.83 5.28 -10.30
C LEU A 223 8.07 4.38 -10.23
N VAL A 224 9.26 4.96 -10.07
CA VAL A 224 10.51 4.19 -9.95
C VAL A 224 10.50 3.32 -8.69
N VAL A 225 10.14 3.88 -7.54
CA VAL A 225 9.99 3.14 -6.28
C VAL A 225 8.96 2.01 -6.44
N GLY A 226 7.83 2.31 -7.08
CA GLY A 226 6.78 1.33 -7.36
C GLY A 226 7.26 0.19 -8.25
N LEU A 227 8.12 0.46 -9.24
CA LEU A 227 8.77 -0.57 -10.06
C LEU A 227 9.69 -1.45 -9.22
N VAL A 228 10.51 -0.87 -8.35
CA VAL A 228 11.42 -1.63 -7.47
C VAL A 228 10.62 -2.57 -6.56
N PHE A 229 9.56 -2.08 -5.90
CA PHE A 229 8.72 -2.90 -5.03
C PHE A 229 8.06 -4.04 -5.80
N SER A 230 7.49 -3.74 -6.97
CA SER A 230 6.86 -4.77 -7.81
C SER A 230 7.88 -5.77 -8.37
N LEU A 231 9.10 -5.36 -8.69
CA LEU A 231 10.19 -6.27 -9.09
C LEU A 231 10.57 -7.21 -7.95
N VAL A 232 10.77 -6.69 -6.73
CA VAL A 232 11.07 -7.52 -5.55
C VAL A 232 9.94 -8.51 -5.27
N ARG A 233 8.68 -8.09 -5.41
CA ARG A 233 7.53 -8.98 -5.31
C ARG A 233 7.54 -10.10 -6.37
N GLY A 234 7.81 -9.76 -7.63
CA GLY A 234 7.83 -10.70 -8.75
C GLY A 234 8.98 -11.70 -8.65
N LEU A 235 10.18 -11.23 -8.34
CA LEU A 235 11.38 -12.06 -8.22
C LEU A 235 11.32 -13.01 -7.01
N SER A 236 10.73 -12.56 -5.90
CA SER A 236 10.65 -13.38 -4.69
C SER A 236 9.45 -14.32 -4.64
N GLY A 237 8.40 -14.07 -5.43
CA GLY A 237 7.15 -14.81 -5.33
C GLY A 237 6.50 -14.72 -3.94
N SER A 238 6.81 -13.65 -3.19
CA SER A 238 6.37 -13.44 -1.82
C SER A 238 6.07 -11.96 -1.57
N LEU A 239 5.03 -11.68 -0.80
CA LEU A 239 4.68 -10.30 -0.44
C LEU A 239 5.64 -9.72 0.62
N THR A 240 6.11 -10.57 1.53
CA THR A 240 6.91 -10.16 2.70
C THR A 240 8.19 -9.36 2.34
N PRO A 241 9.00 -9.75 1.34
CA PRO A 241 10.16 -8.96 0.94
C PRO A 241 9.84 -7.53 0.52
N SER A 242 8.78 -7.35 -0.26
CA SER A 242 8.33 -6.03 -0.72
C SER A 242 7.85 -5.17 0.45
N VAL A 243 7.12 -5.77 1.39
CA VAL A 243 6.67 -5.07 2.63
C VAL A 243 7.84 -4.63 3.49
N ILE A 244 8.87 -5.46 3.68
CA ILE A 244 10.07 -5.09 4.46
C ILE A 244 10.81 -3.94 3.77
N LEU A 245 11.00 -4.04 2.46
CA LEU A 245 11.66 -3.02 1.66
C LEU A 245 10.92 -1.68 1.75
N HIS A 246 9.61 -1.69 1.52
CA HIS A 246 8.75 -0.51 1.56
C HIS A 246 8.70 0.11 2.97
N THR A 247 8.51 -0.71 4.01
CA THR A 247 8.52 -0.25 5.40
C THR A 247 9.84 0.45 5.73
N THR A 248 10.97 -0.11 5.29
CA THR A 248 12.29 0.47 5.56
C THR A 248 12.54 1.74 4.74
N TYR A 249 12.06 1.77 3.49
CA TYR A 249 12.08 2.96 2.66
C TYR A 249 11.33 4.12 3.35
N ASN A 250 10.08 3.91 3.76
CA ASN A 250 9.29 4.92 4.47
C ASN A 250 9.89 5.30 5.83
N PHE A 251 10.41 4.32 6.57
CA PHE A 251 11.09 4.58 7.85
C PHE A 251 12.30 5.49 7.66
N THR A 252 13.11 5.26 6.63
CA THR A 252 14.30 6.05 6.36
C THR A 252 13.92 7.48 5.95
N MET A 253 12.93 7.65 5.07
CA MET A 253 12.39 8.97 4.70
C MET A 253 11.89 9.73 5.95
N MET A 254 11.12 9.05 6.80
CA MET A 254 10.59 9.65 8.02
C MET A 254 11.68 9.97 9.06
N LEU A 255 12.72 9.13 9.15
CA LEU A 255 13.86 9.36 10.03
C LEU A 255 14.67 10.57 9.56
N THR A 256 14.95 10.70 8.25
CA THR A 256 15.59 11.88 7.69
C THR A 256 14.79 13.14 8.01
N LEU A 257 13.47 13.12 7.76
CA LEU A 257 12.60 14.25 8.07
C LEU A 257 12.64 14.60 9.56
N PHE A 258 12.57 13.60 10.44
CA PHE A 258 12.63 13.77 11.89
C PHE A 258 13.94 14.44 12.35
N LEU A 259 15.08 13.98 11.85
CA LEU A 259 16.39 14.52 12.22
C LEU A 259 16.60 15.94 11.66
N THR A 260 16.18 16.19 10.42
CA THR A 260 16.37 17.49 9.75
C THR A 260 15.42 18.58 10.24
N THR A 261 14.32 18.22 10.91
CA THR A 261 13.32 19.16 11.45
C THR A 261 13.40 19.33 12.97
N GLN A 262 14.55 19.04 13.58
CA GLN A 262 14.74 19.09 15.04
C GLN A 262 13.67 18.29 15.81
N HIS A 263 13.44 17.05 15.40
CA HIS A 263 12.44 16.16 15.97
C HIS A 263 11.01 16.70 15.76
N PHE A 264 10.70 17.13 14.54
CA PHE A 264 9.43 17.76 14.14
C PHE A 264 9.08 19.08 14.87
N ARG A 265 10.03 19.72 15.56
CA ARG A 265 9.79 21.03 16.20
C ARG A 265 9.97 22.19 15.24
N ALA A 266 10.89 22.04 14.29
CA ALA A 266 11.12 22.99 13.22
C ALA A 266 10.44 22.47 11.94
N ILE A 267 9.12 22.63 11.85
CA ILE A 267 8.35 22.35 10.63
C ILE A 267 7.98 23.67 9.93
N PRO A 268 8.90 24.32 9.21
CA PRO A 268 8.51 25.34 8.24
C PRO A 268 7.89 24.62 7.03
N GLY A 269 6.82 25.19 6.43
CA GLY A 269 6.12 24.62 5.27
C GLY A 269 7.11 24.08 4.22
N LEU A 270 7.09 22.76 4.04
CA LEU A 270 8.17 21.93 3.49
C LEU A 270 8.87 22.53 2.26
N SER A 271 10.05 23.11 2.47
CA SER A 271 11.05 23.35 1.42
C SER A 271 12.34 22.69 1.87
N PHE A 272 12.78 21.64 1.16
CA PHE A 272 14.12 21.10 1.35
C PHE A 272 15.12 22.24 1.14
N PRO A 273 16.12 22.42 2.02
CA PRO A 273 17.15 23.41 1.77
C PRO A 273 17.77 23.08 0.41
N ARG A 274 17.65 23.98 -0.57
CA ARG A 274 18.56 23.92 -1.72
C ARG A 274 19.95 23.92 -1.11
N PRO A 275 20.85 22.99 -1.48
CA PRO A 275 22.22 23.09 -1.06
C PRO A 275 22.74 24.41 -1.66
N SER A 276 22.81 25.46 -0.84
CA SER A 276 23.78 26.52 -1.06
C SER A 276 25.12 25.80 -0.94
N THR A 277 25.67 25.39 -2.08
CA THR A 277 27.05 24.95 -2.32
C THR A 277 27.82 24.69 -1.01
N GLY A 278 27.63 23.52 -0.39
CA GLY A 278 28.47 23.11 0.75
C GLY A 278 27.89 22.19 1.83
N VAL A 279 26.57 22.10 2.06
CA VAL A 279 26.08 21.53 3.35
C VAL A 279 25.58 20.06 3.32
N SER A 280 25.25 19.46 2.18
CA SER A 280 24.61 18.13 2.18
C SER A 280 25.48 16.93 2.58
N LEU A 281 26.81 17.04 2.63
CA LEU A 281 27.65 15.95 3.14
C LEU A 281 27.89 16.03 4.66
N HIS A 282 27.89 17.25 5.22
CA HIS A 282 28.34 17.49 6.60
C HIS A 282 27.30 17.06 7.65
N VAL A 283 26.00 17.15 7.38
CA VAL A 283 24.98 16.77 8.38
C VAL A 283 24.91 15.25 8.59
N LEU A 284 25.06 14.47 7.51
CA LEU A 284 25.13 13.01 7.58
C LEU A 284 26.45 12.52 8.20
N THR A 285 27.57 13.20 7.94
CA THR A 285 28.85 12.86 8.60
C THR A 285 28.90 13.31 10.06
N LEU A 286 28.39 14.49 10.41
CA LEU A 286 28.41 14.99 11.80
C LEU A 286 27.44 14.22 12.71
N GLY A 287 26.31 13.74 12.18
CA GLY A 287 25.40 12.85 12.91
C GLY A 287 26.04 11.48 13.22
N LEU A 288 26.78 10.91 12.26
CA LEU A 288 27.49 9.65 12.43
C LEU A 288 28.73 9.79 13.33
N ILE A 289 29.48 10.89 13.21
CA ILE A 289 30.66 11.19 14.03
C ILE A 289 30.26 11.48 15.48
N SER A 290 29.17 12.22 15.72
CA SER A 290 28.69 12.50 17.08
C SER A 290 28.16 11.24 17.78
N PHE A 291 27.58 10.29 17.03
CA PHE A 291 27.13 9.00 17.55
C PHE A 291 28.30 8.05 17.88
N LEU A 292 29.38 8.10 17.11
CA LEU A 292 30.58 7.29 17.34
C LEU A 292 31.53 7.89 18.40
N ALA A 293 31.47 9.20 18.64
CA ALA A 293 32.29 9.88 19.66
C ALA A 293 31.70 9.81 21.10
N GLN A 294 30.50 9.24 21.27
CA GLN A 294 29.86 9.04 22.58
C GLN A 294 29.97 7.60 23.12
N ARG A 295 30.85 6.78 22.54
CA ARG A 295 31.30 5.49 23.11
C ARG A 295 32.79 5.55 23.40
#